data_AF-A0A1F5YWM1-F1
#
_entry.id   AF-A0A1F5YWM1-F1
#
_cell.length_a   1.000
_cell.length_b   1.000
_cell.length_c   1.000
_cell.angle_alpha   90.00
_cell.angle_beta   90.00
_cell.angle_gamma   90.00
#
_symmetry.space_group_name_H-M   'P 1'
#
loop_
_entity.id
_entity.type
_entity.pdbx_description
1 polymer ?
#
loop_
_entity_poly.entity_id
_entity_poly.type
_entity_poly.pdbx_seq_one_letter_code
_entity_poly.pdbx_strand_id
1 'polypeptide(L)'
;MSETGKFLQLLDNVPDVEPEISELARRVELIVMDVDGVLTDGHTYQLDNGEQFLCFSVQDALALTLCGIAGLKLAVISGRDLPAASIRMGRFPINEMHLGCVHKEPVLIGIGQRLGVSLERMAYIGDDLIDLPLMERVGFPVAVPNAVPEVLRAAAWCTAKAGGEGAVRELIVLVLKARGLYQDAVVKYLRDH
;
A
#
# COMPACT_ATOMS: atom_id res chain seq x y z
N MET A 1 24.69 -20.13 18.06
CA MET A 1 23.84 -18.97 17.70
C MET A 1 22.56 -19.10 18.51
N SER A 2 22.17 -18.09 19.28
CA SER A 2 20.91 -18.12 20.04
C SER A 2 19.72 -18.28 19.08
N GLU A 3 18.60 -18.85 19.54
CA GLU A 3 17.37 -18.96 18.73
C GLU A 3 16.91 -17.60 18.18
N THR A 4 17.13 -16.52 18.94
CA THR A 4 16.91 -15.13 18.52
C THR A 4 17.70 -14.75 17.26
N GLY A 5 18.93 -15.25 17.10
CA GLY A 5 19.78 -14.93 15.95
C GLY A 5 19.29 -15.57 14.64
N LYS A 6 18.65 -16.74 14.70
CA LYS A 6 18.07 -17.40 13.50
C LYS A 6 16.81 -16.69 13.01
N PHE A 7 16.01 -16.16 13.92
CA PHE A 7 14.78 -15.46 13.58
C PHE A 7 15.06 -14.12 12.88
N LEU A 8 16.03 -13.35 13.37
CA LEU A 8 16.40 -12.07 12.77
C LEU A 8 16.96 -12.22 11.35
N GLN A 9 17.73 -13.29 11.10
CA GLN A 9 18.22 -13.60 9.74
C GLN A 9 17.10 -13.84 8.72
N LEU A 10 15.89 -14.26 9.13
CA LEU A 10 14.75 -14.41 8.22
C LEU A 10 14.18 -13.04 7.79
N LEU A 11 14.42 -11.98 8.57
CA LEU A 11 13.87 -10.64 8.35
C LEU A 11 14.79 -9.77 7.50
N ASP A 12 16.10 -10.04 7.50
CA ASP A 12 17.15 -9.24 6.84
C ASP A 12 17.15 -9.39 5.31
N ASN A 13 16.49 -10.41 4.77
CA ASN A 13 16.42 -10.61 3.33
C ASN A 13 15.58 -9.51 2.69
N VAL A 14 16.21 -8.50 2.09
CA VAL A 14 15.55 -7.59 1.14
C VAL A 14 14.93 -8.44 0.03
N PRO A 15 13.69 -8.18 -0.43
CA PRO A 15 13.12 -8.91 -1.56
C PRO A 15 14.11 -8.83 -2.74
N ASP A 16 14.28 -9.94 -3.46
CA ASP A 16 15.13 -9.96 -4.65
C ASP A 16 14.45 -9.14 -5.74
N VAL A 17 14.73 -7.84 -5.75
CA VAL A 17 14.26 -6.86 -6.72
C VAL A 17 15.45 -6.16 -7.34
N GLU A 18 15.27 -5.61 -8.53
CA GLU A 18 16.32 -4.87 -9.22
C GLU A 18 16.81 -3.69 -8.36
N PRO A 19 18.11 -3.35 -8.39
CA PRO A 19 18.68 -2.27 -7.59
C PRO A 19 17.94 -0.93 -7.74
N GLU A 20 17.45 -0.63 -8.95
CA GLU A 20 16.69 0.57 -9.25
C GLU A 20 15.36 0.62 -8.46
N ILE A 21 14.68 -0.51 -8.33
CA ILE A 21 13.42 -0.63 -7.57
C ILE A 21 13.67 -0.45 -6.08
N SER A 22 14.75 -1.04 -5.56
CA SER A 22 15.17 -0.84 -4.17
C SER A 22 15.47 0.64 -3.87
N GLU A 23 16.11 1.34 -4.81
CA GLU A 23 16.40 2.78 -4.67
C GLU A 23 15.15 3.67 -4.70
N LEU A 24 14.16 3.34 -5.53
CA LEU A 24 12.85 4.01 -5.52
C LEU A 24 12.15 3.78 -4.17
N ALA A 25 12.05 2.52 -3.74
CA ALA A 25 11.40 2.14 -2.49
C ALA A 25 12.06 2.79 -1.26
N ARG A 26 13.40 2.93 -1.25
CA ARG A 26 14.16 3.57 -0.17
C ARG A 26 13.79 5.05 0.04
N ARG A 27 13.32 5.74 -1.00
CA ARG A 27 12.96 7.17 -0.94
C ARG A 27 11.54 7.42 -0.46
N VAL A 28 10.68 6.39 -0.43
CA VAL A 28 9.25 6.52 -0.12
C VAL A 28 9.03 6.92 1.33
N GLU A 29 8.33 8.02 1.56
CA GLU A 29 7.92 8.52 2.87
C GLU A 29 6.40 8.41 3.10
N LEU A 30 5.62 8.19 2.03
CA LEU A 30 4.18 7.99 2.04
C LEU A 30 3.79 6.93 1.01
N ILE A 31 3.00 5.94 1.41
CA ILE A 31 2.37 4.99 0.50
C ILE A 31 0.90 5.36 0.38
N VAL A 32 0.45 5.59 -0.86
CA VAL A 32 -0.94 5.88 -1.21
C VAL A 32 -1.53 4.68 -1.93
N MET A 33 -2.71 4.25 -1.53
CA MET A 33 -3.34 3.03 -2.03
C MET A 33 -4.72 3.32 -2.60
N ASP A 34 -5.02 2.77 -3.77
CA ASP A 34 -6.41 2.53 -4.15
C ASP A 34 -7.05 1.44 -3.27
N VAL A 35 -8.39 1.37 -3.28
CA VAL A 35 -9.15 0.36 -2.54
C VAL A 35 -9.53 -0.83 -3.41
N ASP A 36 -10.29 -0.60 -4.47
CA ASP A 36 -11.02 -1.65 -5.17
C ASP A 36 -10.13 -2.25 -6.25
N GLY A 37 -9.71 -3.52 -6.08
CA GLY A 37 -8.75 -4.15 -6.99
C GLY A 37 -7.29 -4.03 -6.53
N VAL A 38 -7.05 -3.31 -5.43
CA VAL A 38 -5.75 -3.20 -4.75
C VAL A 38 -5.80 -3.72 -3.31
N LEU A 39 -6.55 -3.04 -2.42
CA LEU A 39 -6.79 -3.51 -1.05
C LEU A 39 -7.84 -4.64 -1.01
N THR A 40 -8.66 -4.73 -2.06
CA THR A 40 -9.65 -5.78 -2.29
C THR A 40 -9.34 -6.54 -3.58
N ASP A 41 -10.06 -7.64 -3.80
CA ASP A 41 -9.99 -8.48 -5.00
C ASP A 41 -10.69 -7.87 -6.24
N GLY A 42 -11.10 -6.60 -6.18
CA GLY A 42 -11.79 -5.90 -7.26
C GLY A 42 -13.27 -6.28 -7.43
N HIS A 43 -13.78 -7.21 -6.64
CA HIS A 43 -15.17 -7.62 -6.69
C HIS A 43 -16.01 -6.83 -5.69
N THR A 44 -17.27 -6.57 -6.07
CA THR A 44 -18.27 -6.07 -5.14
C THR A 44 -19.42 -7.04 -5.03
N TYR A 45 -19.66 -7.50 -3.81
CA TYR A 45 -20.70 -8.46 -3.52
C TYR A 45 -21.95 -7.72 -3.06
N GLN A 46 -23.06 -7.92 -3.76
CA GLN A 46 -24.34 -7.28 -3.46
C GLN A 46 -25.29 -8.29 -2.82
N LEU A 47 -25.89 -7.88 -1.70
CA LEU A 47 -26.95 -8.62 -1.01
C LEU A 47 -28.33 -8.25 -1.55
N ASP A 48 -29.32 -9.10 -1.29
CA ASP A 48 -30.72 -8.90 -1.73
C ASP A 48 -31.38 -7.67 -1.07
N ASN A 49 -30.91 -7.26 0.10
CA ASN A 49 -31.29 -6.03 0.79
C ASN A 49 -30.61 -4.76 0.23
N GLY A 50 -29.74 -4.89 -0.78
CA GLY A 50 -29.01 -3.79 -1.41
C GLY A 50 -27.68 -3.42 -0.75
N GLU A 51 -27.33 -4.04 0.39
CA GLU A 51 -26.03 -3.83 1.03
C GLU A 51 -24.89 -4.42 0.20
N GLN A 52 -23.69 -3.90 0.42
CA GLN A 52 -22.47 -4.37 -0.24
C GLN A 52 -21.40 -4.72 0.79
N PHE A 53 -20.65 -5.78 0.52
CA PHE A 53 -19.45 -6.09 1.28
C PHE A 53 -18.23 -6.24 0.36
N LEU A 54 -17.06 -6.01 0.96
CA LEU A 54 -15.75 -6.07 0.33
C LEU A 54 -14.87 -7.08 1.07
N CYS A 55 -14.02 -7.79 0.33
CA CYS A 55 -13.06 -8.73 0.89
C CYS A 55 -11.67 -8.06 0.98
N PHE A 56 -11.03 -8.14 2.15
CA PHE A 56 -9.71 -7.56 2.39
C PHE A 56 -8.73 -8.62 2.91
N SER A 57 -7.46 -8.52 2.52
CA SER A 57 -6.42 -9.43 3.01
C SER A 57 -6.07 -9.20 4.48
N VAL A 58 -5.96 -10.30 5.24
CA VAL A 58 -5.36 -10.27 6.58
C VAL A 58 -3.84 -10.13 6.55
N GLN A 59 -3.20 -10.47 5.43
CA GLN A 59 -1.75 -10.30 5.28
C GLN A 59 -1.40 -8.83 5.08
N ASP A 60 -2.21 -8.10 4.30
CA ASP A 60 -2.11 -6.65 4.15
C ASP A 60 -2.37 -5.94 5.48
N ALA A 61 -3.36 -6.40 6.24
CA ALA A 61 -3.65 -5.86 7.58
C ALA A 61 -2.43 -5.85 8.50
N LEU A 62 -1.65 -6.94 8.54
CA LEU A 62 -0.41 -6.97 9.32
C LEU A 62 0.62 -5.95 8.79
N ALA A 63 0.75 -5.81 7.48
CA ALA A 63 1.65 -4.84 6.86
C ALA A 63 1.30 -3.40 7.25
N LEU A 64 0.01 -3.04 7.18
CA LEU A 64 -0.49 -1.72 7.54
C LEU A 64 -0.18 -1.39 9.01
N THR A 65 -0.34 -2.37 9.91
CA THR A 65 0.07 -2.23 11.31
C THR A 65 1.58 -2.02 11.46
N LEU A 66 2.40 -2.83 10.79
CA LEU A 66 3.87 -2.68 10.83
C LEU A 66 4.32 -1.32 10.29
N CYS A 67 3.66 -0.80 9.25
CA CYS A 67 3.93 0.50 8.68
C CYS A 67 3.76 1.63 9.71
N GLY A 68 2.66 1.61 10.49
CA GLY A 68 2.47 2.58 11.55
C GLY A 68 3.43 2.42 12.72
N ILE A 69 3.80 1.18 13.08
CA ILE A 69 4.84 0.93 14.08
C ILE A 69 6.19 1.54 13.64
N ALA A 70 6.50 1.46 12.35
CA ALA A 70 7.69 2.03 11.73
C ALA A 70 7.62 3.56 11.50
N GLY A 71 6.45 4.18 11.69
CA GLY A 71 6.24 5.62 11.47
C GLY A 71 6.20 6.04 10.00
N LEU A 72 6.05 5.11 9.06
CA LEU A 72 5.85 5.41 7.64
C LEU A 72 4.39 5.78 7.38
N LYS A 73 4.15 6.84 6.60
CA LYS A 73 2.80 7.37 6.39
C LYS A 73 2.02 6.53 5.38
N LEU A 74 0.71 6.44 5.61
CA LEU A 74 -0.25 5.74 4.75
C LEU A 74 -1.39 6.68 4.35
N ALA A 75 -1.84 6.58 3.10
CA ALA A 75 -3.06 7.19 2.66
C ALA A 75 -3.88 6.27 1.75
N VAL A 76 -5.19 6.52 1.70
CA VAL A 76 -6.14 5.80 0.85
C VAL A 76 -6.90 6.80 -0.01
N ILE A 77 -6.99 6.54 -1.31
CA ILE A 77 -7.82 7.31 -2.24
C ILE A 77 -8.66 6.34 -3.08
N SER A 78 -10.00 6.39 -2.92
CA SER A 78 -10.92 5.61 -3.74
C SER A 78 -11.90 6.51 -4.49
N GLY A 79 -12.25 6.10 -5.71
CA GLY A 79 -13.34 6.71 -6.47
C GLY A 79 -14.72 6.38 -5.89
N ARG A 80 -14.82 5.34 -5.07
CA ARG A 80 -16.06 4.89 -4.46
C ARG A 80 -16.17 5.36 -3.01
N ASP A 81 -17.38 5.70 -2.61
CA ASP A 81 -17.71 5.99 -1.22
C ASP A 81 -18.49 4.82 -0.61
N LEU A 82 -17.74 3.87 -0.03
CA LEU A 82 -18.31 2.69 0.61
C LEU A 82 -18.02 2.69 2.12
N PRO A 83 -19.05 2.59 2.98
CA PRO A 83 -18.87 2.50 4.43
C PRO A 83 -17.92 1.36 4.86
N ALA A 84 -17.97 0.23 4.15
CA ALA A 84 -17.11 -0.93 4.42
C ALA A 84 -15.61 -0.56 4.35
N ALA A 85 -15.21 0.24 3.36
CA ALA A 85 -13.83 0.70 3.22
C ALA A 85 -13.43 1.61 4.38
N SER A 86 -14.26 2.61 4.71
CA SER A 86 -14.00 3.52 5.84
C SER A 86 -13.87 2.79 7.17
N ILE A 87 -14.79 1.85 7.47
CA ILE A 87 -14.78 1.06 8.71
C ILE A 87 -13.52 0.20 8.78
N ARG A 88 -13.16 -0.46 7.67
CA ARG A 88 -12.01 -1.35 7.63
C ARG A 88 -10.70 -0.57 7.78
N MET A 89 -10.52 0.49 7.01
CA MET A 89 -9.30 1.29 6.99
C MET A 89 -9.12 2.11 8.25
N GLY A 90 -10.20 2.57 8.90
CA GLY A 90 -10.15 3.26 10.19
C GLY A 90 -9.60 2.44 11.37
N ARG A 91 -9.34 1.14 11.18
CA ARG A 91 -8.66 0.28 12.16
C ARG A 91 -7.13 0.36 12.09
N PHE A 92 -6.60 0.98 11.05
CA PHE A 92 -5.17 1.05 10.77
C PHE A 92 -4.68 2.50 10.90
N PRO A 93 -3.37 2.71 11.06
CA PRO A 93 -2.77 4.04 11.18
C PRO A 93 -2.71 4.75 9.82
N ILE A 94 -3.88 4.97 9.20
CA ILE A 94 -4.05 5.71 7.96
C ILE A 94 -4.01 7.21 8.29
N ASN A 95 -3.07 7.94 7.70
CA ASN A 95 -2.92 9.37 7.94
C ASN A 95 -4.00 10.17 7.23
N GLU A 96 -4.35 9.79 6.00
CA GLU A 96 -5.40 10.42 5.22
C GLU A 96 -6.22 9.41 4.43
N MET A 97 -7.54 9.54 4.44
CA MET A 97 -8.47 8.66 3.73
C MET A 97 -9.49 9.52 2.99
N HIS A 98 -9.53 9.36 1.67
CA HIS A 98 -10.40 10.10 0.77
C HIS A 98 -11.20 9.13 -0.08
N LEU A 99 -12.51 9.10 0.12
CA LEU A 99 -13.44 8.21 -0.58
C LEU A 99 -14.36 9.04 -1.47
N GLY A 100 -14.98 8.41 -2.47
CA GLY A 100 -15.88 9.09 -3.42
C GLY A 100 -15.18 10.09 -4.35
N CYS A 101 -13.87 9.94 -4.56
CA CYS A 101 -13.04 10.90 -5.27
C CYS A 101 -12.85 10.50 -6.74
N VAL A 102 -13.70 11.00 -7.64
CA VAL A 102 -13.58 10.74 -9.10
C VAL A 102 -12.32 11.39 -9.69
N HIS A 103 -11.97 12.59 -9.23
CA HIS A 103 -10.74 13.29 -9.63
C HIS A 103 -9.69 13.15 -8.53
N LYS A 104 -8.89 12.07 -8.62
CA LYS A 104 -7.93 11.69 -7.57
C LYS A 104 -6.65 12.56 -7.54
N GLU A 105 -6.22 13.16 -8.65
CA GLU A 105 -4.93 13.88 -8.73
C GLU A 105 -4.85 15.10 -7.80
N PRO A 106 -5.84 16.01 -7.75
CA PRO A 106 -5.82 17.12 -6.79
C PRO A 106 -5.79 16.64 -5.33
N VAL A 107 -6.41 15.50 -5.04
CA VAL A 107 -6.43 14.89 -3.71
C VAL A 107 -5.03 14.43 -3.33
N LEU A 108 -4.33 13.71 -4.22
CA LEU A 108 -2.94 13.27 -4.03
C LEU A 108 -2.02 14.46 -3.72
N ILE A 109 -2.09 15.53 -4.52
CA ILE A 109 -1.29 16.74 -4.32
C ILE A 109 -1.60 17.37 -2.96
N GLY A 110 -2.87 17.47 -2.59
CA GLY A 110 -3.31 18.02 -1.31
C GLY A 110 -2.82 17.21 -0.10
N ILE A 111 -2.81 15.88 -0.20
CA ILE A 111 -2.24 14.99 0.85
C ILE A 111 -0.75 15.30 1.02
N GLY A 112 0.01 15.42 -0.07
CA GLY A 112 1.42 15.78 -0.01
C GLY A 112 1.69 17.10 0.71
N GLN A 113 0.89 18.13 0.42
CA GLN A 113 0.98 19.43 1.07
C GLN A 113 0.69 19.34 2.58
N ARG A 114 -0.38 18.64 2.99
CA ARG A 114 -0.77 18.52 4.40
C ARG A 114 0.19 17.66 5.21
N LEU A 115 0.74 16.61 4.61
CA LEU A 115 1.67 15.69 5.28
C LEU A 115 3.15 16.11 5.14
N GLY A 116 3.43 17.16 4.37
CA GLY A 116 4.79 17.63 4.10
C GLY A 116 5.63 16.61 3.33
N VAL A 117 5.04 15.87 2.40
CA VAL A 117 5.72 14.85 1.57
C VAL A 117 5.61 15.26 0.11
N SER A 118 6.75 15.33 -0.60
CA SER A 118 6.74 15.64 -2.04
C SER A 118 6.30 14.41 -2.85
N LEU A 119 5.77 14.63 -4.05
CA LEU A 119 5.24 13.55 -4.91
C LEU A 119 6.34 12.53 -5.26
N GLU A 120 7.59 12.97 -5.43
CA GLU A 120 8.75 12.12 -5.73
C GLU A 120 9.13 11.18 -4.57
N ARG A 121 8.58 11.42 -3.37
CA ARG A 121 8.75 10.57 -2.19
C ARG A 121 7.49 9.78 -1.86
N MET A 122 6.52 9.73 -2.77
CA MET A 122 5.33 8.90 -2.63
C MET A 122 5.47 7.62 -3.45
N ALA A 123 4.91 6.54 -2.92
CA ALA A 123 4.50 5.40 -3.72
C ALA A 123 2.98 5.47 -3.94
N TYR A 124 2.52 5.08 -5.12
CA TYR A 124 1.10 4.87 -5.40
C TYR A 124 0.92 3.46 -5.94
N ILE A 125 -0.07 2.72 -5.42
CA ILE A 125 -0.46 1.41 -5.94
C ILE A 125 -1.90 1.45 -6.46
N GLY A 126 -2.06 1.07 -7.73
CA GLY A 126 -3.32 1.13 -8.49
C GLY A 126 -3.54 -0.08 -9.40
N ASP A 127 -4.74 -0.17 -9.98
CA ASP A 127 -5.13 -1.27 -10.87
C ASP A 127 -5.88 -0.85 -12.15
N ASP A 128 -6.50 0.34 -12.19
CA ASP A 128 -7.33 0.76 -13.34
C ASP A 128 -6.97 2.16 -13.88
N LEU A 129 -7.54 2.54 -15.02
CA LEU A 129 -7.20 3.75 -15.78
C LEU A 129 -7.31 5.04 -14.98
N ILE A 130 -8.19 5.08 -13.97
CA ILE A 130 -8.35 6.23 -13.08
C ILE A 130 -7.10 6.52 -12.22
N ASP A 131 -6.21 5.54 -12.09
CA ASP A 131 -4.97 5.64 -11.32
C ASP A 131 -3.79 6.19 -12.13
N LEU A 132 -3.86 6.13 -13.47
CA LEU A 132 -2.78 6.58 -14.35
C LEU A 132 -2.31 8.02 -14.04
N PRO A 133 -3.20 9.02 -13.86
CA PRO A 133 -2.77 10.38 -13.55
C PRO A 133 -2.02 10.49 -12.21
N LEU A 134 -2.21 9.56 -11.28
CA LEU A 134 -1.52 9.56 -9.99
C LEU A 134 -0.17 8.86 -10.12
N MET A 135 -0.13 7.75 -10.86
CA MET A 135 1.10 7.01 -11.15
C MET A 135 2.11 7.87 -11.91
N GLU A 136 1.68 8.72 -12.84
CA GLU A 136 2.56 9.66 -13.56
C GLU A 136 3.17 10.74 -12.66
N ARG A 137 2.61 10.98 -11.48
CA ARG A 137 3.04 12.05 -10.57
C ARG A 137 3.99 11.59 -9.48
N VAL A 138 3.83 10.36 -9.01
CA VAL A 138 4.58 9.85 -7.86
C VAL A 138 5.97 9.37 -8.24
N GLY A 139 6.89 9.37 -7.26
CA GLY A 139 8.24 8.87 -7.45
C GLY A 139 8.31 7.34 -7.60
N PHE A 140 7.35 6.60 -7.06
CA PHE A 140 7.29 5.15 -7.17
C PHE A 140 5.89 4.64 -7.56
N PRO A 141 5.57 4.61 -8.86
CA PRO A 141 4.31 4.04 -9.35
C PRO A 141 4.36 2.51 -9.33
N VAL A 142 3.36 1.89 -8.72
CA VAL A 142 3.25 0.44 -8.53
C VAL A 142 1.91 -0.04 -9.07
N ALA A 143 1.91 -1.19 -9.74
CA ALA A 143 0.70 -1.86 -10.17
C ALA A 143 0.59 -3.25 -9.53
N VAL A 144 -0.64 -3.77 -9.49
CA VAL A 144 -0.94 -5.17 -9.16
C VAL A 144 -1.07 -6.01 -10.44
N PRO A 145 -0.81 -7.33 -10.43
CA PRO A 145 -0.96 -8.20 -11.59
C PRO A 145 -2.35 -8.21 -12.24
N ASN A 146 -3.41 -7.97 -11.47
CA ASN A 146 -4.78 -7.87 -11.97
C ASN A 146 -5.11 -6.50 -12.59
N ALA A 147 -4.15 -5.58 -12.65
CA ALA A 147 -4.33 -4.27 -13.25
C ALA A 147 -4.51 -4.35 -14.77
N VAL A 148 -5.17 -3.34 -15.33
CA VAL A 148 -5.30 -3.21 -16.78
C VAL A 148 -3.92 -3.00 -17.44
N PRO A 149 -3.74 -3.42 -18.71
CA PRO A 149 -2.43 -3.37 -19.37
C PRO A 149 -1.77 -1.98 -19.40
N GLU A 150 -2.56 -0.91 -19.46
CA GLU A 150 -2.09 0.48 -19.43
C GLU A 150 -1.40 0.80 -18.11
N VAL A 151 -2.01 0.38 -16.99
CA VAL A 151 -1.50 0.59 -15.63
C VAL A 151 -0.23 -0.21 -15.41
N LEU A 152 -0.20 -1.47 -15.88
CA LEU A 152 1.01 -2.30 -15.85
C LEU A 152 2.18 -1.65 -16.61
N ARG A 153 1.91 -1.02 -17.76
CA ARG A 153 2.95 -0.32 -18.55
C ARG A 153 3.43 0.99 -17.89
N ALA A 154 2.57 1.64 -17.12
CA ALA A 154 2.91 2.89 -16.41
C ALA A 154 3.68 2.64 -15.10
N ALA A 155 3.60 1.44 -14.55
CA ALA A 155 4.24 1.09 -13.29
C ALA A 155 5.77 0.96 -13.42
N ALA A 156 6.50 1.44 -12.42
CA ALA A 156 7.91 1.15 -12.25
C ALA A 156 8.12 -0.26 -11.68
N TRP A 157 7.16 -0.76 -10.90
CA TRP A 157 7.19 -2.10 -10.32
C TRP A 157 5.79 -2.70 -10.30
N CYS A 158 5.71 -4.00 -10.57
CA CYS A 158 4.49 -4.78 -10.42
C CYS A 158 4.66 -5.74 -9.25
N THR A 159 3.69 -5.80 -8.34
CA THR A 159 3.70 -6.80 -7.26
C THR A 159 3.59 -8.21 -7.84
N ALA A 160 4.02 -9.23 -7.10
CA ALA A 160 3.83 -10.62 -7.51
C ALA A 160 2.42 -11.11 -7.17
N LYS A 161 1.84 -10.61 -6.08
CA LYS A 161 0.46 -10.91 -5.66
C LYS A 161 -0.55 -9.94 -6.24
N ALA A 162 -1.75 -10.44 -6.51
CA ALA A 162 -2.91 -9.65 -6.91
C ALA A 162 -3.45 -8.80 -5.75
N GLY A 163 -4.27 -7.79 -6.10
CA GLY A 163 -5.03 -7.01 -5.15
C GLY A 163 -5.94 -7.89 -4.28
N GLY A 164 -6.07 -7.52 -3.01
CA GLY A 164 -6.81 -8.32 -2.02
C GLY A 164 -6.11 -9.62 -1.58
N GLU A 165 -4.99 -10.00 -2.19
CA GLU A 165 -4.27 -11.25 -1.88
C GLU A 165 -2.93 -11.03 -1.16
N GLY A 166 -2.53 -9.79 -0.90
CA GLY A 166 -1.26 -9.46 -0.27
C GLY A 166 -0.36 -8.51 -1.06
N ALA A 167 -0.84 -7.89 -2.14
CA ALA A 167 -0.05 -6.94 -2.92
C ALA A 167 0.46 -5.75 -2.09
N VAL A 168 -0.42 -5.19 -1.26
CA VAL A 168 -0.07 -4.07 -0.37
C VAL A 168 0.97 -4.49 0.66
N ARG A 169 0.91 -5.73 1.15
CA ARG A 169 1.92 -6.33 2.01
C ARG A 169 3.27 -6.38 1.32
N GLU A 170 3.33 -6.79 0.05
CA GLU A 170 4.58 -6.84 -0.70
C GLU A 170 5.20 -5.45 -0.83
N LEU A 171 4.42 -4.44 -1.21
CA LEU A 171 4.89 -3.07 -1.33
C LEU A 171 5.38 -2.51 0.02
N ILE A 172 4.60 -2.63 1.09
CA ILE A 172 4.98 -2.12 2.41
C ILE A 172 6.25 -2.81 2.90
N VAL A 173 6.35 -4.14 2.77
CA VAL A 173 7.56 -4.88 3.19
C VAL A 173 8.77 -4.44 2.38
N LEU A 174 8.64 -4.27 1.06
CA LEU A 174 9.71 -3.78 0.21
C LEU A 174 10.21 -2.42 0.68
N VAL A 175 9.31 -1.46 0.88
CA VAL A 175 9.66 -0.10 1.34
C VAL A 175 10.30 -0.13 2.73
N LEU A 176 9.72 -0.87 3.69
CA LEU A 176 10.28 -0.98 5.03
C LEU A 176 11.67 -1.63 5.03
N LYS A 177 11.91 -2.65 4.21
CA LYS A 177 13.21 -3.30 4.09
C LYS A 177 14.23 -2.39 3.41
N ALA A 178 13.87 -1.74 2.30
CA ALA A 178 14.74 -0.79 1.61
C ALA A 178 15.15 0.40 2.50
N ARG A 179 14.29 0.78 3.45
CA ARG A 179 14.55 1.82 4.46
C ARG A 179 15.23 1.31 5.74
N GLY A 180 15.47 0.01 5.88
CA GLY A 180 16.04 -0.58 7.09
C GLY A 180 15.12 -0.54 8.33
N LEU A 181 13.81 -0.41 8.13
CA LEU A 181 12.81 -0.25 9.20
C LEU A 181 12.06 -1.56 9.53
N TYR A 182 12.14 -2.56 8.65
CA TYR A 182 11.29 -3.76 8.74
C TYR A 182 11.56 -4.60 9.99
N GLN A 183 12.83 -4.87 10.30
CA GLN A 183 13.22 -5.73 11.41
C GLN A 183 12.75 -5.16 12.76
N ASP A 184 13.03 -3.87 13.01
CA ASP A 184 12.62 -3.19 14.23
C ASP A 184 11.09 -3.15 14.38
N ALA A 185 10.36 -2.92 13.29
CA ALA A 185 8.90 -2.92 13.29
C ALA A 185 8.33 -4.30 13.66
N VAL A 186 8.89 -5.38 13.10
CA VAL A 186 8.47 -6.75 13.41
C VAL A 186 8.81 -7.13 14.86
N VAL A 187 10.02 -6.81 15.33
CA VAL A 187 10.43 -7.08 16.72
C VAL A 187 9.51 -6.36 17.70
N LYS A 188 9.18 -5.09 17.44
CA LYS A 188 8.25 -4.33 18.25
C LYS A 188 6.83 -4.91 18.21
N TYR A 189 6.34 -5.27 17.03
CA TYR A 189 5.02 -5.90 16.88
C TYR A 189 4.89 -7.18 17.73
N LEU A 190 5.86 -8.10 17.63
CA LEU A 190 5.86 -9.38 18.35
C LEU A 190 6.10 -9.27 19.85
N ARG A 191 6.67 -8.15 20.31
CA ARG A 191 6.81 -7.87 21.74
C ARG A 191 5.52 -7.34 22.33
N ASP A 192 4.79 -6.54 21.56
CA ASP A 192 3.64 -5.78 22.04
C ASP A 192 2.30 -6.51 21.79
N HIS A 193 2.30 -7.64 21.05
CA HIS A 193 1.13 -8.46 20.70
C HIS A 193 1.44 -9.95 20.83
#